data_AF-A0AAD1Z3R8-F1
#
_entry.id   AF-A0AAD1Z3R8-F1
#
_cell.length_a   1.000
_cell.length_b   1.000
_cell.length_c   1.000
_cell.angle_alpha   90.00
_cell.angle_beta   90.00
_cell.angle_gamma   90.00
#
_symmetry.space_group_name_H-M   'P 1'
#
loop_
_entity.id
_entity.type
_entity.pdbx_description
1 polymer ?
#
loop_
_entity_poly.entity_id
_entity_poly.type
_entity_poly.pdbx_seq_one_letter_code
_entity_poly.pdbx_strand_id
1 'polypeptide(L)'
;MGNTSSMLTQYDIEEVQDHCNHSFSQQEIVSLYQRFCQLDRNGCGFISADEFMSVPEFAVNPLSQRLLRMLDGLNFKEFVAFLSAFSSRASLQQKVEFIFKVYDSDGNGKVTFNEMLDILRDLTGQFISKHQREEVLTQVLEEAGYTNDSLLVQADFMKILGNSGLKMEVEVPVD
;
A
#
# COMPACT_ATOMS: atom_id res chain seq x y z
N MET A 1 -17.98 -0.97 -32.09
CA MET A 1 -16.53 -1.18 -32.34
C MET A 1 -15.85 0.14 -32.02
N GLY A 2 -15.20 0.23 -30.87
CA GLY A 2 -14.51 1.45 -30.44
C GLY A 2 -13.41 1.05 -29.47
N ASN A 3 -12.30 0.55 -30.01
CA ASN A 3 -11.11 0.25 -29.23
C ASN A 3 -10.10 1.36 -29.51
N THR A 4 -10.28 2.52 -28.89
CA THR A 4 -9.21 3.51 -28.76
C THR A 4 -8.34 3.04 -27.59
N SER A 5 -7.54 1.99 -27.81
CA SER A 5 -6.44 1.70 -26.90
C SER A 5 -5.44 2.85 -27.04
N SER A 6 -5.54 3.83 -26.15
CA SER A 6 -4.52 4.86 -25.97
C SER A 6 -3.22 4.13 -25.63
N MET A 7 -2.32 3.97 -26.60
CA MET A 7 -1.00 3.40 -26.31
C MET A 7 -0.22 4.42 -25.48
N LEU A 8 0.41 3.95 -24.39
CA LEU A 8 1.37 4.77 -23.66
C LEU A 8 2.45 5.27 -24.61
N THR A 9 2.74 6.56 -24.55
CA THR A 9 3.88 7.12 -25.27
C THR A 9 5.17 6.85 -24.50
N GLN A 10 6.31 6.97 -25.18
CA GLN A 10 7.62 6.85 -24.53
C GLN A 10 7.78 7.87 -23.39
N TYR A 11 7.24 9.08 -23.58
CA TYR A 11 7.27 10.13 -22.57
C TYR A 11 6.48 9.74 -21.31
N ASP A 12 5.29 9.14 -21.47
CA ASP A 12 4.47 8.69 -20.33
C ASP A 12 5.18 7.60 -19.52
N ILE A 13 5.86 6.69 -20.21
CA ILE A 13 6.63 5.61 -19.58
C ILE A 13 7.79 6.19 -18.77
N GLU A 14 8.56 7.11 -19.36
CA GLU A 14 9.69 7.77 -18.68
C GLU A 14 9.22 8.58 -17.47
N GLU A 15 8.11 9.31 -17.60
CA GLU A 15 7.54 10.09 -16.49
C GLU A 15 7.12 9.19 -15.31
N VAL A 16 6.45 8.07 -15.59
CA VAL A 16 6.05 7.10 -14.55
C VAL A 16 7.27 6.42 -13.93
N GLN A 17 8.28 6.11 -14.74
CA GLN A 17 9.51 5.48 -14.29
C GLN A 17 10.28 6.40 -13.33
N ASP A 18 10.41 7.67 -13.66
CA ASP A 18 11.00 8.69 -12.79
C ASP A 18 10.21 8.85 -11.49
N HIS A 19 8.88 8.92 -11.60
CA HIS A 19 8.00 9.06 -10.44
C HIS A 19 8.11 7.90 -9.45
N CYS A 20 8.36 6.68 -9.96
CA CYS A 20 8.47 5.47 -9.15
C CYS A 20 9.93 5.12 -8.80
N ASN A 21 10.87 6.06 -8.91
CA ASN A 21 12.30 5.84 -8.64
C ASN A 21 12.90 4.64 -9.40
N HIS A 22 12.46 4.41 -10.65
CA HIS A 22 12.91 3.29 -11.47
C HIS A 22 12.67 1.90 -10.84
N SER A 23 11.66 1.78 -9.96
CA SER A 23 11.28 0.51 -9.34
C SER A 23 10.78 -0.53 -10.35
N PHE A 24 10.36 -0.05 -11.53
CA PHE A 24 9.89 -0.85 -12.66
C PHE A 24 10.64 -0.47 -13.93
N SER A 25 10.88 -1.47 -14.77
CA SER A 25 11.35 -1.35 -16.14
C SER A 25 10.23 -0.90 -17.08
N GLN A 26 10.59 -0.41 -18.27
CA GLN A 26 9.63 0.01 -19.28
C GLN A 26 8.66 -1.12 -19.67
N GLN A 27 9.14 -2.37 -19.75
CA GLN A 27 8.29 -3.54 -20.04
C GLN A 27 7.29 -3.82 -18.91
N GLU A 28 7.74 -3.72 -17.65
CA GLU A 28 6.85 -3.87 -16.48
C GLU A 28 5.80 -2.75 -16.46
N ILE A 29 6.16 -1.50 -16.78
CA ILE A 29 5.21 -0.37 -16.84
C ILE A 29 4.14 -0.61 -17.92
N VAL A 30 4.54 -1.11 -19.10
CA VAL A 30 3.58 -1.46 -20.17
C VAL A 30 2.64 -2.59 -19.72
N SER A 31 3.16 -3.64 -19.06
CA SER A 31 2.35 -4.72 -18.50
C SER A 31 1.37 -4.21 -17.43
N LEU A 32 1.83 -3.32 -16.54
CA LEU A 32 0.99 -2.66 -15.53
C LEU A 32 -0.11 -1.81 -16.16
N TYR A 33 0.17 -1.13 -17.28
CA TYR A 33 -0.82 -0.35 -18.01
C TYR A 33 -1.91 -1.22 -18.63
N GLN A 34 -1.53 -2.36 -19.22
CA GLN A 34 -2.51 -3.31 -19.75
C GLN A 34 -3.43 -3.82 -18.63
N ARG A 35 -2.88 -4.12 -17.46
CA ARG A 35 -3.66 -4.49 -16.27
C ARG A 35 -4.54 -3.35 -15.78
N PHE A 36 -4.03 -2.12 -15.76
CA PHE A 36 -4.80 -0.93 -15.41
C PHE A 36 -6.04 -0.80 -16.31
N CYS A 37 -5.88 -0.91 -17.63
CA CYS A 37 -7.00 -0.87 -18.57
C CYS A 37 -7.99 -2.04 -18.42
N GLN A 38 -7.54 -3.20 -17.94
CA GLN A 38 -8.45 -4.32 -17.64
C GLN A 38 -9.27 -4.09 -16.36
N LEU A 39 -8.71 -3.33 -15.41
CA LEU A 39 -9.36 -2.97 -14.17
C LEU A 39 -10.30 -1.77 -14.32
N ASP A 40 -9.91 -0.75 -15.09
CA ASP A 40 -10.73 0.42 -15.44
C ASP A 40 -11.80 0.04 -16.49
N ARG A 41 -12.86 -0.62 -16.03
CA ARG A 41 -13.93 -1.16 -16.89
C ARG A 41 -14.78 -0.06 -17.49
N ASN A 42 -14.92 1.05 -16.77
CA ASN A 42 -15.70 2.20 -17.21
C ASN A 42 -14.90 3.12 -18.16
N GLY A 43 -13.57 2.96 -18.23
CA GLY A 43 -12.68 3.68 -19.14
C GLY A 43 -12.54 5.16 -18.80
N CYS A 44 -12.74 5.54 -17.53
CA CYS A 44 -12.66 6.94 -17.09
C CYS A 44 -11.22 7.38 -16.76
N GLY A 45 -10.24 6.47 -16.82
CA GLY A 45 -8.85 6.73 -16.50
C GLY A 45 -8.52 6.62 -15.01
N PHE A 46 -9.45 6.11 -14.21
CA PHE A 46 -9.30 5.90 -12.77
C PHE A 46 -9.85 4.54 -12.36
N ILE A 47 -9.14 3.82 -11.50
CA ILE A 47 -9.67 2.61 -10.86
C ILE A 47 -10.50 3.03 -9.64
N SER A 48 -11.79 2.71 -9.69
CA SER A 48 -12.72 2.90 -8.57
C SER A 48 -12.52 1.84 -7.48
N ALA A 49 -13.06 2.09 -6.28
CA ALA A 49 -13.03 1.13 -5.18
C ALA A 49 -13.63 -0.23 -5.56
N ASP A 50 -14.74 -0.23 -6.31
CA ASP A 50 -15.40 -1.47 -6.76
C ASP A 50 -14.54 -2.24 -7.77
N GLU A 51 -13.84 -1.52 -8.67
CA GLU A 51 -12.93 -2.14 -9.65
C GLU A 51 -11.70 -2.73 -8.97
N PHE A 52 -11.13 -2.03 -7.98
CA PHE A 52 -10.02 -2.55 -7.18
C PHE A 52 -10.44 -3.79 -6.37
N MET A 53 -11.61 -3.75 -5.72
CA MET A 53 -12.16 -4.90 -4.97
C MET A 53 -12.63 -6.04 -5.87
N SER A 54 -12.72 -5.84 -7.19
CA SER A 54 -13.04 -6.92 -8.12
C SER A 54 -11.89 -7.92 -8.29
N VAL A 55 -10.68 -7.54 -7.87
CA VAL A 55 -9.51 -8.42 -7.81
C VAL A 55 -9.61 -9.29 -6.54
N PRO A 56 -9.73 -10.62 -6.67
CA PRO A 56 -9.93 -11.51 -5.52
C PRO A 56 -8.88 -11.36 -4.42
N GLU A 57 -7.62 -11.16 -4.81
CA GLU A 57 -6.47 -11.00 -3.91
C GLU A 57 -6.60 -9.74 -3.04
N PHE A 58 -7.17 -8.66 -3.58
CA PHE A 58 -7.48 -7.46 -2.80
C PHE A 58 -8.78 -7.63 -2.01
N ALA A 59 -9.78 -8.31 -2.56
CA ALA A 59 -11.05 -8.54 -1.87
C ALA A 59 -10.90 -9.30 -0.54
N VAL A 60 -9.96 -10.26 -0.48
CA VAL A 60 -9.68 -11.05 0.72
C VAL A 60 -8.65 -10.40 1.65
N ASN A 61 -8.00 -9.32 1.23
CA ASN A 61 -7.01 -8.63 2.04
C ASN A 61 -7.71 -7.82 3.15
N PRO A 62 -7.45 -8.11 4.45
CA PRO A 62 -8.09 -7.40 5.56
C PRO A 62 -7.79 -5.90 5.60
N LEU A 63 -6.70 -5.46 4.96
CA LEU A 63 -6.29 -4.05 4.88
C LEU A 63 -6.75 -3.37 3.59
N SER A 64 -7.49 -4.06 2.71
CA SER A 64 -7.95 -3.53 1.41
C SER A 64 -8.65 -2.17 1.52
N GLN A 65 -9.56 -2.03 2.49
CA GLN A 65 -10.28 -0.79 2.74
C GLN A 65 -9.36 0.37 3.16
N ARG A 66 -8.24 0.09 3.82
CA ARG A 66 -7.25 1.11 4.17
C ARG A 66 -6.41 1.51 2.98
N LEU A 67 -5.95 0.52 2.21
CA LEU A 67 -5.22 0.74 0.97
C LEU A 67 -6.04 1.59 0.00
N LEU A 68 -7.35 1.35 -0.09
CA LEU A 68 -8.26 2.16 -0.91
C LEU A 68 -8.36 3.61 -0.45
N ARG A 69 -8.47 3.87 0.86
CA ARG A 69 -8.54 5.25 1.39
C ARG A 69 -7.26 6.04 1.16
N MET A 70 -6.11 5.36 1.14
CA MET A 70 -4.83 6.03 0.85
C MET A 70 -4.75 6.56 -0.59
N LEU A 71 -5.64 6.12 -1.49
CA LEU A 71 -5.45 6.25 -2.92
C LEU A 71 -6.54 7.06 -3.62
N ASP A 72 -7.61 7.51 -2.93
CA ASP A 72 -8.71 8.39 -3.40
C ASP A 72 -8.85 8.53 -4.93
N GLY A 73 -9.13 7.38 -5.59
CA GLY A 73 -9.21 7.26 -7.05
C GLY A 73 -7.84 7.09 -7.71
N LEU A 74 -7.54 5.87 -8.16
CA LEU A 74 -6.23 5.51 -8.72
C LEU A 74 -6.12 5.86 -10.20
N ASN A 75 -5.46 6.97 -10.54
CA ASN A 75 -4.99 7.13 -11.92
C ASN A 75 -3.80 6.19 -12.20
N PHE A 76 -3.41 6.04 -13.46
CA PHE A 76 -2.35 5.11 -13.84
C PHE A 76 -1.02 5.37 -13.10
N LYS A 77 -0.63 6.64 -12.96
CA LYS A 77 0.62 7.02 -12.28
C LYS A 77 0.59 6.65 -10.78
N GLU A 78 -0.53 6.90 -10.12
CA GLU A 78 -0.77 6.52 -8.72
C GLU A 78 -0.83 5.01 -8.54
N PHE A 79 -1.42 4.28 -9.48
CA PHE A 79 -1.46 2.82 -9.46
C PHE A 79 -0.05 2.21 -9.50
N VAL A 80 0.82 2.71 -10.38
CA VAL A 80 2.21 2.24 -10.43
C VAL A 80 2.99 2.69 -9.20
N ALA A 81 2.80 3.93 -8.73
CA ALA A 81 3.43 4.42 -7.51
C ALA A 81 3.04 3.57 -6.28
N PHE A 82 1.76 3.19 -6.16
CA PHE A 82 1.26 2.30 -5.12
C PHE A 82 1.97 0.94 -5.16
N LEU A 83 2.07 0.34 -6.36
CA LEU A 83 2.74 -0.95 -6.53
C LEU A 83 4.26 -0.87 -6.33
N SER A 84 4.86 0.32 -6.47
CA SER A 84 6.32 0.49 -6.32
C SER A 84 6.82 0.06 -4.95
N ALA A 85 6.03 0.23 -3.88
CA ALA A 85 6.37 -0.23 -2.54
C ALA A 85 6.51 -1.76 -2.42
N PHE A 86 5.86 -2.51 -3.32
CA PHE A 86 5.92 -3.97 -3.40
C PHE A 86 6.96 -4.46 -4.41
N SER A 87 7.71 -3.58 -5.06
CA SER A 87 8.80 -4.00 -5.95
C SER A 87 9.94 -4.62 -5.14
N SER A 88 10.59 -5.64 -5.70
CA SER A 88 11.85 -6.17 -5.18
C SER A 88 12.98 -5.13 -5.21
N ARG A 89 12.85 -4.08 -6.04
CA ARG A 89 13.79 -2.95 -6.15
C ARG A 89 13.52 -1.85 -5.10
N ALA A 90 12.41 -1.93 -4.36
CA ALA A 90 12.08 -0.94 -3.35
C ALA A 90 13.01 -1.06 -2.13
N SER A 91 13.56 0.07 -1.71
CA SER A 91 14.37 0.15 -0.50
C SER A 91 13.53 -0.15 0.76
N LEU A 92 14.19 -0.62 1.81
CA LEU A 92 13.55 -0.80 3.12
C LEU A 92 12.84 0.48 3.60
N GLN A 93 13.45 1.65 3.35
CA GLN A 93 12.85 2.94 3.71
C GLN A 93 11.51 3.18 3.00
N GLN A 94 11.41 2.89 1.70
CA GLN A 94 10.16 3.02 0.94
C GLN A 94 9.10 2.03 1.44
N LYS A 95 9.49 0.80 1.77
CA LYS A 95 8.58 -0.21 2.36
C LYS A 95 8.04 0.24 3.72
N VAL A 96 8.92 0.77 4.58
CA VAL A 96 8.55 1.31 5.89
C VAL A 96 7.65 2.54 5.75
N GLU A 97 7.94 3.45 4.82
CA GLU A 97 7.08 4.59 4.53
C GLU A 97 5.67 4.16 4.12
N PHE A 98 5.58 3.15 3.25
CA PHE A 98 4.29 2.60 2.85
C PHE A 98 3.51 2.02 4.04
N ILE A 99 4.17 1.18 4.85
CA ILE A 99 3.55 0.60 6.05
C ILE A 99 3.10 1.71 7.00
N PHE A 100 3.93 2.74 7.20
CA PHE A 100 3.59 3.87 8.05
C PHE A 100 2.30 4.56 7.58
N LYS A 101 2.17 4.83 6.27
CA LYS A 101 0.96 5.43 5.69
C LYS A 101 -0.29 4.55 5.83
N VAL A 102 -0.14 3.23 5.88
CA VAL A 102 -1.28 2.32 6.14
C VAL A 102 -1.78 2.45 7.58
N TYR A 103 -0.88 2.72 8.53
CA TYR A 103 -1.21 2.93 9.94
C TYR A 103 -1.76 4.34 10.21
N ASP A 104 -1.08 5.37 9.70
CA ASP A 104 -1.42 6.80 9.83
C ASP A 104 -2.69 7.13 9.02
N SER A 105 -3.85 6.96 9.65
CA SER A 105 -5.14 6.97 8.95
C SER A 105 -5.65 8.38 8.67
N ASP A 106 -5.20 9.35 9.47
CA ASP A 106 -5.54 10.77 9.31
C ASP A 106 -4.44 11.57 8.58
N GLY A 107 -3.28 10.95 8.31
CA GLY A 107 -2.19 11.52 7.54
C GLY A 107 -1.44 12.63 8.30
N ASN A 108 -1.52 12.65 9.63
CA ASN A 108 -0.91 13.69 10.45
C ASN A 108 0.60 13.49 10.67
N GLY A 109 1.17 12.38 10.16
CA GLY A 109 2.57 12.01 10.30
C GLY A 109 2.92 11.34 11.62
N LYS A 110 1.92 10.90 12.39
CA LYS A 110 2.07 10.22 13.68
C LYS A 110 1.03 9.13 13.82
N VAL A 111 1.47 7.97 14.27
CA VAL A 111 0.60 6.84 14.56
C VAL A 111 0.31 6.78 16.04
N THR A 112 -0.97 6.89 16.38
CA THR A 112 -1.49 6.77 17.74
C THR A 112 -1.75 5.32 18.14
N PHE A 113 -1.89 5.07 19.44
CA PHE A 113 -2.31 3.76 19.96
C PHE A 113 -3.64 3.29 19.35
N ASN A 114 -4.60 4.20 19.17
CA ASN A 114 -5.91 3.87 18.61
C ASN A 114 -5.81 3.45 17.14
N GLU A 115 -4.95 4.07 16.34
CA GLU A 115 -4.74 3.68 14.95
C GLU A 115 -4.07 2.30 14.83
N MET A 116 -3.10 1.99 15.68
CA MET A 116 -2.53 0.63 15.75
C MET A 116 -3.59 -0.39 16.18
N LEU A 117 -4.46 -0.03 17.13
CA LEU A 117 -5.53 -0.89 17.59
C LEU A 117 -6.56 -1.16 16.49
N ASP A 118 -6.86 -0.16 15.67
CA ASP A 118 -7.74 -0.31 14.52
C ASP A 118 -7.13 -1.21 13.45
N ILE A 119 -5.82 -1.11 13.20
CA ILE A 119 -5.10 -2.04 12.29
C ILE A 119 -5.17 -3.48 12.84
N LEU A 120 -4.89 -3.66 14.13
CA LEU A 120 -4.99 -4.98 14.78
C LEU A 120 -6.42 -5.53 14.71
N ARG A 121 -7.45 -4.68 14.86
CA ARG A 121 -8.84 -5.10 14.65
C ARG A 121 -9.03 -5.61 13.23
N ASP A 122 -8.56 -4.88 12.24
CA ASP A 122 -8.78 -5.23 10.84
C ASP A 122 -8.07 -6.56 10.49
N LEU A 123 -6.86 -6.79 11.03
CA LEU A 123 -6.11 -8.04 10.86
C LEU A 123 -6.69 -9.25 11.61
N THR A 124 -7.24 -9.04 12.81
CA THR A 124 -7.67 -10.14 13.70
C THR A 124 -9.18 -10.41 13.64
N GLY A 125 -9.94 -9.51 13.00
CA GLY A 125 -11.39 -9.62 12.89
C GLY A 125 -12.06 -9.82 14.25
N GLN A 126 -13.05 -10.71 14.29
CA GLN A 126 -13.81 -11.04 15.50
C GLN A 126 -13.16 -12.10 16.40
N PHE A 127 -12.01 -12.66 16.01
CA PHE A 127 -11.38 -13.77 16.72
C PHE A 127 -10.72 -13.35 18.05
N ILE A 128 -10.42 -12.05 18.20
CA ILE A 128 -9.79 -11.47 19.39
C ILE A 128 -10.68 -10.35 19.90
N SER A 129 -10.96 -10.34 21.20
CA SER A 129 -11.75 -9.27 21.84
C SER A 129 -10.98 -7.94 21.86
N LYS A 130 -11.69 -6.81 21.96
CA LYS A 130 -11.05 -5.49 22.05
C LYS A 130 -10.06 -5.43 23.21
N HIS A 131 -10.44 -5.93 24.38
CA HIS A 131 -9.59 -5.98 25.57
C HIS A 131 -8.28 -6.73 25.32
N GLN A 132 -8.36 -7.93 24.73
CA GLN A 132 -7.17 -8.71 24.40
C GLN A 132 -6.26 -7.99 23.39
N ARG A 133 -6.82 -7.26 22.42
CA ARG A 133 -6.00 -6.45 21.50
C ARG A 133 -5.31 -5.31 22.22
N GLU A 134 -5.99 -4.64 23.15
CA GLU A 134 -5.43 -3.57 23.97
C GLU A 134 -4.29 -4.09 24.87
N GLU A 135 -4.47 -5.25 25.51
CA GLU A 135 -3.43 -5.89 26.32
C GLU A 135 -2.19 -6.26 25.50
N VAL A 136 -2.39 -6.94 24.36
CA VAL A 136 -1.28 -7.34 23.47
C VAL A 136 -0.55 -6.11 22.93
N LEU A 137 -1.28 -5.09 22.48
CA LEU A 137 -0.67 -3.87 21.95
C LEU A 137 0.11 -3.12 23.03
N THR A 138 -0.43 -3.02 24.25
CA THR A 138 0.25 -2.38 25.38
C THR A 138 1.56 -3.10 25.69
N GLN A 139 1.53 -4.43 25.79
CA GLN A 139 2.73 -5.22 26.07
C GLN A 139 3.79 -5.05 24.98
N VAL A 140 3.39 -5.10 23.70
CA VAL A 140 4.32 -4.92 22.57
C VAL A 140 4.96 -3.53 22.57
N LEU A 141 4.19 -2.48 22.88
CA LEU A 141 4.71 -1.12 22.96
C LEU A 141 5.70 -0.98 24.12
N GLU A 142 5.37 -1.49 25.30
CA GLU A 142 6.24 -1.45 26.48
C GLU A 142 7.55 -2.21 26.22
N GLU A 143 7.50 -3.39 25.59
CA GLU A 143 8.68 -4.16 25.20
C GLU A 143 9.57 -3.41 24.21
N ALA A 144 8.98 -2.60 23.33
CA ALA A 144 9.69 -1.73 22.39
C ALA A 144 10.19 -0.41 23.03
N GLY A 145 9.84 -0.14 24.30
CA GLY A 145 10.25 1.05 25.04
C GLY A 145 9.32 2.27 24.85
N TYR A 146 8.08 2.04 24.42
CA TYR A 146 7.04 3.06 24.24
C TYR A 146 5.92 2.91 25.27
N THR A 147 5.08 3.93 25.38
CA THR A 147 3.89 3.94 26.23
C THR A 147 2.62 4.06 25.38
N ASN A 148 1.45 3.81 25.97
CA ASN A 148 0.18 3.95 25.27
C ASN A 148 -0.14 5.39 24.82
N ASP A 149 0.48 6.40 25.44
CA ASP A 149 0.36 7.81 25.04
C ASP A 149 1.43 8.24 24.01
N SER A 150 2.31 7.31 23.61
CA SER A 150 3.36 7.61 22.64
C SER A 150 2.76 7.82 21.25
N LEU A 151 3.32 8.81 20.54
CA LEU A 151 3.01 9.10 19.15
C LEU A 151 4.18 8.63 18.30
N LEU A 152 4.01 7.50 17.60
CA LEU A 152 5.09 6.93 16.80
C LEU A 152 5.23 7.68 15.48
N VAL A 153 6.46 8.06 15.14
CA VAL A 153 6.79 8.67 13.84
C VAL A 153 7.45 7.65 12.92
N GLN A 154 7.63 8.02 11.65
CA GLN A 154 8.28 7.15 10.66
C GLN A 154 9.64 6.60 11.11
N ALA A 155 10.43 7.40 11.85
CA ALA A 155 11.72 6.98 12.38
C ALA A 155 11.59 5.82 13.39
N ASP A 156 10.52 5.79 14.19
CA ASP A 156 10.23 4.70 15.12
C ASP A 156 9.91 3.41 14.35
N PHE A 157 9.10 3.50 13.30
CA PHE A 157 8.80 2.36 12.44
C PHE A 157 10.07 1.83 11.75
N MET A 158 10.97 2.71 11.31
CA MET A 158 12.25 2.29 10.73
C MET A 158 13.13 1.56 11.76
N LYS A 159 13.14 2.01 13.01
CA LYS A 159 13.87 1.36 14.10
C LYS A 159 13.28 -0.01 14.44
N ILE A 160 11.95 -0.14 14.48
CA ILE A 160 11.23 -1.36 14.84
C ILE A 160 11.32 -2.39 13.70
N LEU A 161 11.01 -1.98 12.46
CA LEU A 161 10.94 -2.86 11.30
C LEU A 161 12.31 -3.06 10.63
N GLY A 162 13.31 -2.25 10.95
CA GLY A 162 14.62 -2.32 10.30
C GLY A 162 15.33 -3.66 10.47
N ASN A 163 15.02 -4.38 11.55
CA ASN A 163 15.62 -5.67 11.88
C ASN A 163 14.68 -6.87 11.63
N SER A 164 13.46 -6.65 11.13
CA SER A 164 12.43 -7.70 11.05
C SER A 164 12.51 -8.60 9.82
N GLY A 165 13.50 -8.39 8.94
CA GLY A 165 13.61 -9.14 7.69
C GLY A 165 12.39 -8.93 6.78
N LEU A 166 11.82 -7.72 6.79
CA LEU A 166 10.60 -7.35 6.08
C LEU A 166 10.66 -7.76 4.59
N LYS A 167 9.74 -8.64 4.19
CA LYS A 167 9.51 -9.02 2.80
C LYS A 167 8.14 -8.55 2.34
N MET A 168 8.15 -7.61 1.42
CA MET A 168 6.97 -7.04 0.77
C MET A 168 7.30 -6.96 -0.70
N GLU A 169 7.09 -8.06 -1.40
CA GLU A 169 7.55 -8.27 -2.77
C GLU A 169 6.45 -8.93 -3.60
N VAL A 170 6.13 -8.32 -4.74
CA VAL A 170 5.19 -8.82 -5.74
C VAL A 170 5.87 -8.71 -7.09
N GLU A 171 5.92 -9.82 -7.83
CA GLU A 171 6.48 -9.83 -9.18
C GLU A 171 5.43 -9.36 -10.20
N VAL A 172 5.87 -8.51 -11.12
CA VAL A 172 5.07 -8.11 -12.28
C VAL A 172 5.45 -9.04 -13.42
N PRO A 173 4.57 -9.97 -13.84
CA PRO A 173 4.88 -10.81 -14.98
C PRO A 173 4.94 -9.95 -16.25
N VAL A 174 5.98 -10.21 -17.02
CA VAL A 174 6.24 -9.66 -18.34
C VAL A 174 6.22 -10.86 -19.29
N ASP A 175 5.09 -11.08 -19.95
CA ASP A 175 4.95 -12.06 -21.03
C ASP A 175 5.42 -11.45 -22.37
#